data_AF-A0A4Y8JQD1-F1
#
_entry.id   AF-A0A4Y8JQD1-F1
#
_cell.length_a   1.000
_cell.length_b   1.000
_cell.length_c   1.000
_cell.angle_alpha   90.00
_cell.angle_beta   90.00
_cell.angle_gamma   90.00
#
_symmetry.space_group_name_H-M   'P 1'
#
loop_
_entity.id
_entity.type
_entity.pdbx_description
1 polymer ?
#
loop_
_entity_poly.entity_id
_entity_poly.type
_entity_poly.pdbx_seq_one_letter_code
_entity_poly.pdbx_strand_id
1 'polypeptide(L)'
;MESLHTTHPVRKRGRPTQIERVERRTQILEAALPVFLEHGFGNTTMDQLAAAARVTKRTLYSYCGNKAGVFTEMQRRLAATVSGDIPAHDTLASLATRIVLRLHSAEMIGLHRLVIAESLRFPELARILYENGDLRHITRLADLMQAEWGQEVSSSAEALFSLLLGEDYRRRLLGLIGPASSEEAATHALTALATIGTERCNGSV
;
A
#
# COMPACT_ATOMS: atom_id res chain seq x y z
N MET A 1 25.60 11.52 -58.43
CA MET A 1 25.67 11.04 -57.03
C MET A 1 24.63 11.81 -56.24
N GLU A 2 23.37 11.40 -56.36
CA GLU A 2 22.23 12.08 -55.76
C GLU A 2 21.84 11.32 -54.47
N SER A 3 22.05 11.98 -53.33
CA SER A 3 21.79 11.42 -52.01
C SER A 3 20.29 11.48 -51.70
N LEU A 4 19.63 10.32 -51.66
CA LEU A 4 18.25 10.19 -51.17
C LEU A 4 18.24 10.34 -49.65
N HIS A 5 17.80 11.50 -49.19
CA HIS A 5 17.46 11.76 -47.79
C HIS A 5 16.08 11.16 -47.51
N THR A 6 16.02 9.93 -47.01
CA THR A 6 14.76 9.32 -46.58
C THR A 6 14.38 9.87 -45.21
N THR A 7 13.56 10.92 -45.20
CA THR A 7 12.95 11.45 -43.97
C THR A 7 11.84 10.50 -43.53
N HIS A 8 12.04 9.77 -42.42
CA HIS A 8 10.97 8.98 -41.81
C HIS A 8 9.89 9.92 -41.22
N PRO A 9 8.59 9.72 -41.54
CA PRO A 9 7.54 10.59 -41.04
C PRO A 9 7.30 10.34 -39.55
N VAL A 10 7.42 11.40 -38.75
CA VAL A 10 7.03 11.39 -37.34
C VAL A 10 5.51 11.18 -37.27
N ARG A 11 5.07 9.99 -36.83
CA ARG A 11 3.65 9.69 -36.60
C ARG A 11 3.06 10.72 -35.62
N LYS A 12 2.03 11.46 -36.06
CA LYS A 12 1.20 12.28 -35.16
C LYS A 12 0.57 11.36 -34.10
N ARG A 13 0.93 11.57 -32.83
CA ARG A 13 0.38 10.80 -31.70
C ARG A 13 -1.12 11.06 -31.60
N GLY A 14 -1.92 10.06 -31.94
CA GLY A 14 -3.37 10.04 -31.69
C GLY A 14 -3.69 9.98 -30.19
N ARG A 15 -4.99 9.92 -29.86
CA ARG A 15 -5.45 9.70 -28.47
C ARG A 15 -4.79 8.42 -27.93
N PRO A 16 -4.14 8.46 -26.74
CA PRO A 16 -3.50 7.28 -26.17
C PRO A 16 -4.49 6.12 -26.04
N THR A 17 -4.04 4.92 -26.36
CA THR A 17 -4.78 3.68 -26.16
C THR A 17 -5.02 3.44 -24.67
N GLN A 18 -6.01 2.61 -24.34
CA GLN A 18 -6.31 2.30 -22.93
C GLN A 18 -5.11 1.64 -22.23
N ILE A 19 -4.34 0.81 -22.93
CA ILE A 19 -3.12 0.16 -22.42
C ILE A 19 -2.06 1.21 -22.08
N GLU A 20 -1.74 2.10 -23.02
CA GLU A 20 -0.78 3.20 -22.78
C GLU A 20 -1.21 4.10 -21.62
N ARG A 21 -2.53 4.27 -21.41
CA ARG A 21 -3.04 5.05 -20.27
C ARG A 21 -2.81 4.33 -18.94
N VAL A 22 -3.01 3.01 -18.89
CA VAL A 22 -2.75 2.20 -17.69
C VAL A 22 -1.26 2.20 -17.37
N GLU A 23 -0.40 1.93 -18.36
CA GLU A 23 1.06 1.96 -18.20
C GLU A 23 1.54 3.32 -17.70
N ARG A 24 1.01 4.41 -18.27
CA ARG A 24 1.35 5.78 -17.84
C ARG A 24 0.95 6.03 -16.40
N ARG A 25 -0.26 5.59 -16.00
CA ARG A 25 -0.72 5.71 -14.62
C ARG A 25 0.20 4.91 -13.69
N THR A 26 0.52 3.69 -14.07
CA THR A 26 1.44 2.82 -13.33
C THR A 26 2.81 3.47 -13.10
N GLN A 27 3.40 4.04 -14.15
CA GLN A 27 4.66 4.76 -14.10
C GLN A 27 4.61 5.96 -13.13
N ILE A 28 3.52 6.73 -13.15
CA ILE A 28 3.34 7.88 -12.25
C ILE A 28 3.32 7.41 -10.79
N LEU A 29 2.57 6.36 -10.49
CA LEU A 29 2.39 5.89 -9.11
C LEU A 29 3.64 5.20 -8.55
N GLU A 30 4.40 4.48 -9.36
CA GLU A 30 5.69 3.89 -8.95
C GLU A 30 6.74 4.96 -8.61
N ALA A 31 6.76 6.04 -9.38
CA ALA A 31 7.70 7.14 -9.16
C ALA A 31 7.33 8.03 -7.96
N ALA A 32 6.06 7.99 -7.51
CA ALA A 32 5.57 8.92 -6.49
C ALA A 32 6.12 8.62 -5.08
N LEU A 33 6.12 7.35 -4.65
CA LEU A 33 6.50 7.00 -3.29
C LEU A 33 7.95 7.39 -2.97
N PRO A 34 8.97 7.06 -3.80
CA PRO A 34 10.35 7.45 -3.51
C PRO A 34 10.52 8.96 -3.33
N VAL A 35 9.86 9.77 -4.17
CA VAL A 35 9.91 11.24 -4.09
C VAL A 35 9.31 11.74 -2.78
N PHE A 36 8.17 11.17 -2.37
CA PHE A 36 7.56 11.52 -1.08
C PHE A 36 8.40 11.09 0.12
N LEU A 37 9.05 9.92 0.06
CA LEU A 37 9.94 9.45 1.12
C LEU A 37 11.20 10.31 1.24
N GLU A 38 11.72 10.81 0.12
CA GLU A 38 12.91 11.66 0.09
C GLU A 38 12.64 13.08 0.60
N HIS A 39 11.52 13.69 0.19
CA HIS A 39 11.27 15.10 0.45
C HIS A 39 10.19 15.38 1.52
N GLY A 40 9.45 14.38 1.95
CA GLY A 40 8.21 14.55 2.71
C GLY A 40 7.05 14.98 1.81
N PHE A 41 5.82 14.96 2.35
CA PHE A 41 4.65 15.38 1.59
C PHE A 41 4.66 16.89 1.37
N GLY A 42 5.01 17.67 2.41
CA GLY A 42 4.99 19.13 2.36
C GLY A 42 5.89 19.71 1.27
N ASN A 43 7.15 19.26 1.23
CA ASN A 43 8.16 19.81 0.31
C ASN A 43 8.13 19.20 -1.09
N THR A 44 7.41 18.09 -1.29
CA THR A 44 7.22 17.52 -2.62
C THR A 44 6.39 18.46 -3.49
N THR A 45 6.85 18.69 -4.71
CA THR A 45 6.16 19.48 -5.73
C THR A 45 5.65 18.60 -6.87
N MET A 46 4.65 19.10 -7.60
CA MET A 46 4.16 18.43 -8.82
C MET A 46 5.22 18.35 -9.91
N ASP A 47 6.21 19.24 -9.92
CA ASP A 47 7.31 19.21 -10.89
C ASP A 47 8.30 18.07 -10.59
N GLN A 48 8.65 17.85 -9.32
CA GLN A 48 9.46 16.71 -8.89
C GLN A 48 8.77 15.39 -9.25
N LEU A 49 7.47 15.26 -8.95
CA LEU A 49 6.70 14.07 -9.29
C LEU A 49 6.64 13.82 -10.81
N ALA A 50 6.42 14.88 -11.60
CA ALA A 50 6.37 14.77 -13.05
C ALA A 50 7.73 14.37 -13.65
N ALA A 51 8.82 14.97 -13.13
CA ALA A 51 10.18 14.64 -13.54
C ALA A 51 10.54 13.19 -13.21
N ALA A 52 10.26 12.73 -11.99
CA ALA A 52 10.50 11.35 -11.56
C ALA A 52 9.72 10.34 -12.42
N ALA A 53 8.45 10.64 -12.72
CA ALA A 53 7.61 9.81 -13.57
C ALA A 53 7.91 9.93 -15.08
N ARG A 54 8.83 10.81 -15.49
CA ARG A 54 9.14 11.11 -16.91
C ARG A 54 7.89 11.48 -17.72
N VAL A 55 7.01 12.29 -17.12
CA VAL A 55 5.80 12.82 -17.76
C VAL A 55 5.79 14.34 -17.71
N THR A 56 4.98 14.98 -18.57
CA THR A 56 4.79 16.43 -18.44
C THR A 56 3.96 16.74 -17.21
N LYS A 57 4.17 17.92 -16.61
CA LYS A 57 3.33 18.44 -15.52
C LYS A 57 1.84 18.37 -15.88
N ARG A 58 1.47 18.80 -17.09
CA ARG A 58 0.09 18.72 -17.61
C ARG A 58 -0.45 17.29 -17.63
N THR A 59 0.37 16.31 -18.01
CA THR A 59 -0.01 14.89 -17.96
C THR A 59 -0.28 14.47 -16.52
N LEU A 60 0.60 14.80 -15.57
CA LEU A 60 0.40 14.44 -14.16
C LEU A 60 -0.91 15.03 -13.60
N TYR A 61 -1.18 16.32 -13.85
CA TYR A 61 -2.43 16.97 -13.46
C TYR A 61 -3.67 16.28 -14.07
N SER A 62 -3.60 15.86 -15.33
CA SER A 62 -4.69 15.16 -16.01
C SER A 62 -5.03 13.80 -15.38
N TYR A 63 -4.04 13.10 -14.84
CA TYR A 63 -4.22 11.77 -14.25
C TYR A 63 -4.62 11.82 -12.78
N CYS A 64 -4.01 12.73 -12.01
CA CYS A 64 -4.08 12.71 -10.56
C CYS A 64 -4.65 13.99 -9.95
N GLY A 65 -4.94 15.01 -10.76
CA GLY A 65 -5.38 16.31 -10.28
C GLY A 65 -4.24 17.03 -9.55
N ASN A 66 -4.12 16.81 -8.25
CA ASN A 66 -3.16 17.48 -7.38
C ASN A 66 -2.25 16.48 -6.65
N LYS A 67 -1.35 17.01 -5.81
CA LYS A 67 -0.40 16.20 -5.02
C LYS A 67 -1.09 15.18 -4.10
N ALA A 68 -2.20 15.56 -3.46
CA ALA A 68 -2.98 14.66 -2.62
C ALA A 68 -3.68 13.56 -3.44
N GLY A 69 -4.09 13.86 -4.68
CA GLY A 69 -4.61 12.87 -5.61
C GLY A 69 -3.54 11.88 -6.09
N VAL A 70 -2.30 12.33 -6.32
CA VAL A 70 -1.16 11.42 -6.57
C VAL A 70 -0.97 10.49 -5.39
N PHE A 71 -0.93 11.03 -4.17
CA PHE A 71 -0.78 10.23 -2.95
C PHE A 71 -1.92 9.23 -2.76
N THR A 72 -3.17 9.65 -2.98
CA THR A 72 -4.36 8.79 -2.86
C THR A 72 -4.29 7.61 -3.82
N GLU A 73 -3.98 7.87 -5.10
CA GLU A 73 -3.89 6.84 -6.12
C GLU A 73 -2.72 5.89 -5.89
N MET A 74 -1.59 6.42 -5.44
CA MET A 74 -0.41 5.65 -5.07
C MET A 74 -0.74 4.72 -3.90
N GLN A 75 -1.32 5.24 -2.82
CA GLN A 75 -1.73 4.43 -1.67
C GLN A 75 -2.71 3.35 -2.10
N ARG A 76 -3.76 3.68 -2.87
CA ARG A 76 -4.76 2.71 -3.32
C ARG A 76 -4.15 1.53 -4.08
N ARG A 77 -3.14 1.82 -4.91
CA ARG A 77 -2.38 0.78 -5.60
C ARG A 77 -1.58 -0.09 -4.62
N LEU A 78 -0.89 0.52 -3.66
CA LEU A 78 -0.11 -0.20 -2.65
C LEU A 78 -0.98 -1.08 -1.75
N ALA A 79 -2.20 -0.66 -1.44
CA ALA A 79 -3.17 -1.47 -0.70
C ALA A 79 -3.74 -2.61 -1.56
N ALA A 80 -3.98 -2.35 -2.85
CA ALA A 80 -4.46 -3.37 -3.78
C ALA A 80 -3.48 -4.53 -3.98
N THR A 81 -2.17 -4.34 -3.82
CA THR A 81 -1.22 -5.47 -3.92
C THR A 81 -1.33 -6.45 -2.74
N VAL A 82 -1.89 -6.02 -1.61
CA VAL A 82 -2.13 -6.89 -0.45
C VAL A 82 -3.45 -7.65 -0.60
N SER A 83 -4.46 -6.97 -1.11
CA SER A 83 -5.82 -7.52 -1.26
C SER A 83 -6.11 -8.11 -2.64
N GLY A 84 -5.23 -7.96 -3.62
CA GLY A 84 -5.50 -8.28 -5.03
C GLY A 84 -5.18 -9.71 -5.43
N ASP A 85 -4.15 -10.31 -4.83
CA ASP A 85 -3.74 -11.69 -5.11
C ASP A 85 -4.48 -12.66 -4.17
N ILE A 86 -5.81 -12.65 -4.18
CA ILE A 86 -6.63 -13.55 -3.35
C ILE A 86 -6.64 -14.94 -3.99
N PRO A 87 -6.01 -15.97 -3.40
CA PRO A 87 -6.18 -17.34 -3.87
C PRO A 87 -7.64 -17.76 -3.67
N ALA A 88 -8.16 -18.62 -4.56
CA ALA A 88 -9.54 -19.10 -4.46
C ALA A 88 -9.91 -19.74 -3.11
N HIS A 89 -8.90 -20.17 -2.33
CA HIS A 89 -9.02 -20.68 -0.96
C HIS A 89 -8.04 -19.93 -0.04
N ASP A 90 -8.33 -18.67 0.23
CA ASP A 90 -7.55 -17.87 1.18
C ASP A 90 -7.95 -18.22 2.61
N THR A 91 -6.97 -18.50 3.47
CA THR A 91 -7.19 -18.77 4.90
C THR A 91 -6.84 -17.56 5.74
N LEU A 92 -7.40 -17.48 6.95
CA LEU A 92 -7.10 -16.43 7.91
C LEU A 92 -5.60 -16.36 8.21
N ALA A 93 -4.94 -17.51 8.35
CA ALA A 93 -3.49 -17.60 8.55
C ALA A 93 -2.68 -17.07 7.36
N SER A 94 -3.07 -17.41 6.13
CA SER A 94 -2.44 -16.93 4.89
C SER A 94 -2.60 -15.42 4.74
N LEU A 95 -3.80 -14.88 4.97
CA LEU A 95 -4.06 -13.45 4.94
C LEU A 95 -3.26 -12.70 6.00
N ALA A 96 -3.29 -13.17 7.26
CA ALA A 96 -2.55 -12.56 8.35
C ALA A 96 -1.04 -12.50 8.05
N THR A 97 -0.47 -13.59 7.53
CA THR A 97 0.94 -13.64 7.10
C THR A 97 1.26 -12.60 6.04
N ARG A 98 0.42 -12.47 5.01
CA ARG A 98 0.63 -11.47 3.94
C ARG A 98 0.49 -10.03 4.42
N ILE A 99 -0.45 -9.77 5.34
CA ILE A 99 -0.58 -8.46 5.99
C ILE A 99 0.72 -8.12 6.71
N VAL A 100 1.22 -9.01 7.58
CA VAL A 100 2.48 -8.78 8.32
C VAL A 100 3.64 -8.56 7.35
N LEU A 101 3.83 -9.45 6.37
CA LEU A 101 4.92 -9.36 5.41
C LEU A 101 4.90 -8.03 4.64
N ARG A 102 3.71 -7.57 4.24
CA ARG A 102 3.58 -6.28 3.55
C ARG A 102 3.84 -5.12 4.50
N LEU A 103 3.13 -5.05 5.62
CA LEU A 103 3.17 -3.89 6.50
C LEU A 103 4.55 -3.72 7.16
N HIS A 104 5.31 -4.81 7.28
CA HIS A 104 6.67 -4.82 7.81
C HIS A 104 7.75 -4.69 6.70
N SER A 105 7.35 -4.47 5.45
CA SER A 105 8.29 -4.20 4.35
C SER A 105 8.89 -2.79 4.45
N ALA A 106 10.09 -2.60 3.91
CA ALA A 106 10.76 -1.29 3.89
C ALA A 106 9.88 -0.19 3.26
N GLU A 107 9.19 -0.53 2.18
CA GLU A 107 8.31 0.39 1.45
C GLU A 107 7.16 0.88 2.32
N MET A 108 6.47 -0.04 3.00
CA MET A 108 5.30 0.28 3.81
C MET A 108 5.68 0.95 5.14
N ILE A 109 6.81 0.56 5.74
CA ILE A 109 7.37 1.25 6.90
C ILE A 109 7.75 2.69 6.55
N GLY A 110 8.34 2.91 5.37
CA GLY A 110 8.61 4.25 4.84
C GLY A 110 7.33 5.08 4.71
N LEU A 111 6.29 4.51 4.09
CA LEU A 111 5.00 5.20 3.93
C LEU A 111 4.37 5.58 5.27
N HIS A 112 4.36 4.66 6.25
CA HIS A 112 3.81 4.96 7.57
C HIS A 112 4.58 6.05 8.30
N ARG A 113 5.91 6.02 8.26
CA ARG A 113 6.75 7.10 8.84
C ARG A 113 6.42 8.45 8.21
N LEU A 114 6.31 8.50 6.89
CA LEU A 114 5.93 9.70 6.15
C LEU A 114 4.57 10.22 6.62
N VAL A 115 3.57 9.35 6.70
CA VAL A 115 2.22 9.74 7.13
C VAL A 115 2.21 10.21 8.58
N ILE A 116 2.87 9.50 9.49
CA ILE A 116 2.99 9.89 10.90
C ILE A 116 3.62 11.29 11.01
N ALA A 117 4.73 11.52 10.31
CA ALA A 117 5.47 12.79 10.35
C ALA A 117 4.66 13.97 9.79
N GLU A 118 3.83 13.75 8.78
CA GLU A 118 3.11 14.80 8.05
C GLU A 118 1.66 14.97 8.50
N SER A 119 1.08 14.00 9.22
CA SER A 119 -0.35 13.93 9.56
C SER A 119 -0.88 15.15 10.34
N LEU A 120 -0.07 15.79 11.18
CA LEU A 120 -0.49 16.99 11.91
C LEU A 120 -0.69 18.20 10.99
N ARG A 121 0.03 18.26 9.87
CA ARG A 121 -0.07 19.34 8.87
C ARG A 121 -1.01 18.98 7.73
N PHE A 122 -1.06 17.69 7.38
CA PHE A 122 -1.82 17.12 6.27
C PHE A 122 -2.63 15.92 6.76
N PRO A 123 -3.69 16.14 7.57
CA PRO A 123 -4.48 15.07 8.19
C PRO A 123 -5.18 14.16 7.16
N GLU A 124 -5.39 14.65 5.94
CA GLU A 124 -5.92 13.85 4.84
C GLU A 124 -5.05 12.63 4.51
N LEU A 125 -3.73 12.68 4.76
CA LEU A 125 -2.82 11.56 4.49
C LEU A 125 -3.10 10.38 5.41
N ALA A 126 -3.30 10.66 6.71
CA ALA A 126 -3.68 9.65 7.70
C ALA A 126 -5.03 9.04 7.35
N ARG A 127 -6.01 9.87 6.97
CA ARG A 127 -7.33 9.41 6.53
C ARG A 127 -7.24 8.50 5.30
N ILE A 128 -6.47 8.90 4.27
CA ILE A 128 -6.25 8.11 3.05
C ILE A 128 -5.61 6.76 3.39
N LEU A 129 -4.60 6.75 4.27
CA LEU A 129 -3.91 5.53 4.68
C LEU A 129 -4.86 4.56 5.38
N TYR A 130 -5.63 5.07 6.36
CA TYR A 130 -6.56 4.30 7.14
C TYR A 130 -7.72 3.75 6.31
N GLU A 131 -8.37 4.59 5.50
CA GLU A 131 -9.54 4.19 4.71
C GLU A 131 -9.21 3.22 3.57
N ASN A 132 -8.11 3.48 2.85
CA ASN A 132 -7.77 2.68 1.69
C ASN A 132 -6.86 1.49 2.02
N GLY A 133 -6.28 1.44 3.23
CA GLY A 133 -5.39 0.38 3.71
C GLY A 133 -5.98 -0.36 4.90
N ASP A 134 -5.79 0.18 6.10
CA ASP A 134 -6.09 -0.47 7.39
C ASP A 134 -7.51 -1.01 7.48
N LEU A 135 -8.52 -0.20 7.16
CA LEU A 135 -9.93 -0.65 7.18
C LEU A 135 -10.18 -1.81 6.24
N ARG A 136 -9.51 -1.87 5.09
CA ARG A 136 -9.67 -3.01 4.15
C ARG A 136 -9.06 -4.28 4.71
N HIS A 137 -7.93 -4.17 5.42
CA HIS A 137 -7.32 -5.30 6.11
C HIS A 137 -8.23 -5.81 7.24
N ILE A 138 -8.73 -4.90 8.08
CA ILE A 138 -9.63 -5.22 9.19
C ILE A 138 -10.91 -5.89 8.69
N THR A 139 -11.58 -5.33 7.67
CA THR A 139 -12.79 -5.93 7.09
C THR A 139 -12.51 -7.33 6.55
N ARG A 140 -11.40 -7.51 5.83
CA ARG A 140 -11.08 -8.82 5.25
C ARG A 140 -10.73 -9.86 6.32
N LEU A 141 -10.03 -9.45 7.39
CA LEU A 141 -9.79 -10.29 8.55
C LEU A 141 -11.12 -10.70 9.20
N ALA A 142 -12.05 -9.75 9.39
CA ALA A 142 -13.37 -10.02 9.95
C ALA A 142 -14.15 -11.05 9.11
N ASP A 143 -14.13 -10.94 7.77
CA ASP A 143 -14.80 -11.89 6.88
C ASP A 143 -14.27 -13.32 7.05
N LEU A 144 -12.93 -13.50 7.08
CA LEU A 144 -12.31 -14.82 7.25
C LEU A 144 -12.46 -15.35 8.67
N MET A 145 -12.40 -14.49 9.68
CA MET A 145 -12.72 -14.86 11.06
C MET A 145 -14.18 -15.27 11.21
N GLN A 146 -15.12 -14.63 10.53
CA GLN A 146 -16.50 -15.10 10.55
C GLN A 146 -16.63 -16.48 9.89
N ALA A 147 -15.99 -16.67 8.74
CA ALA A 147 -16.07 -17.90 7.96
C ALA A 147 -15.42 -19.12 8.64
N GLU A 148 -14.24 -18.96 9.22
CA GLU A 148 -13.49 -20.07 9.84
C GLU A 148 -13.88 -20.29 11.30
N TRP A 149 -14.34 -19.23 11.95
CA TRP A 149 -14.17 -19.05 13.39
C TRP A 149 -15.46 -18.57 14.08
N GLY A 150 -16.49 -18.17 13.34
CA GLY A 150 -17.79 -17.74 13.85
C GLY A 150 -17.91 -16.24 14.11
N GLN A 151 -19.15 -15.74 14.16
CA GLN A 151 -19.48 -14.31 14.19
C GLN A 151 -19.08 -13.60 15.48
N GLU A 152 -19.07 -14.28 16.63
CA GLU A 152 -18.66 -13.67 17.90
C GLU A 152 -17.19 -13.26 17.91
N VAL A 153 -16.35 -13.98 17.16
CA VAL A 153 -14.90 -13.71 17.13
C VAL A 153 -14.53 -12.67 16.08
N SER A 154 -15.36 -12.48 15.04
CA SER A 154 -15.08 -11.49 14.00
C SER A 154 -15.10 -10.04 14.49
N SER A 155 -15.76 -9.74 15.62
CA SER A 155 -15.66 -8.43 16.28
C SER A 155 -14.25 -8.10 16.78
N SER A 156 -13.38 -9.09 16.96
CA SER A 156 -11.99 -8.92 17.39
C SER A 156 -11.01 -8.71 16.22
N ALA A 157 -11.50 -8.47 14.99
CA ALA A 157 -10.63 -8.27 13.82
C ALA A 157 -9.70 -7.06 13.96
N GLU A 158 -10.15 -5.98 14.59
CA GLU A 158 -9.31 -4.81 14.87
C GLU A 158 -8.23 -5.11 15.92
N ALA A 159 -8.56 -5.91 16.93
CA ALA A 159 -7.59 -6.40 17.92
C ALA A 159 -6.55 -7.31 17.26
N LEU A 160 -6.98 -8.23 16.39
CA LEU A 160 -6.07 -9.06 15.59
C LEU A 160 -5.15 -8.18 14.73
N PHE A 161 -5.70 -7.20 14.01
CA PHE A 161 -4.90 -6.28 13.19
C PHE A 161 -3.83 -5.53 14.01
N SER A 162 -4.21 -5.07 15.21
CA SER A 162 -3.28 -4.44 16.15
C SER A 162 -2.15 -5.37 16.59
N LEU A 163 -2.45 -6.65 16.84
CA LEU A 163 -1.45 -7.68 17.16
C LEU A 163 -0.56 -8.02 15.95
N LEU A 164 -1.10 -8.04 14.73
CA LEU A 164 -0.33 -8.26 13.50
C LEU A 164 0.72 -7.16 13.28
N LEU A 165 0.45 -5.92 13.69
CA LEU A 165 1.48 -4.87 13.75
C LEU A 165 2.46 -5.14 14.92
N GLY A 166 1.95 -5.12 16.14
CA GLY A 166 2.72 -5.43 17.35
C GLY A 166 3.98 -4.58 17.58
N GLU A 167 4.81 -5.04 18.53
CA GLU A 167 6.06 -4.37 18.91
C GLU A 167 7.09 -4.33 17.77
N ASP A 168 7.07 -5.36 16.94
CA ASP A 168 8.01 -5.54 15.85
C ASP A 168 7.79 -4.53 14.71
N TYR A 169 6.53 -4.15 14.45
CA TYR A 169 6.21 -3.03 13.58
C TYR A 169 6.74 -1.70 14.15
N ARG A 170 6.54 -1.45 15.45
CA ARG A 170 7.04 -0.25 16.12
C ARG A 170 8.57 -0.15 16.07
N ARG A 171 9.29 -1.24 16.29
CA ARG A 171 10.77 -1.30 16.16
C ARG A 171 11.22 -0.98 14.73
N ARG A 172 10.50 -1.46 13.71
CA ARG A 172 10.76 -1.12 12.30
C ARG A 172 10.49 0.36 12.02
N LEU A 173 9.41 0.93 12.54
CA LEU A 173 9.14 2.38 12.47
C LEU A 173 10.26 3.20 13.14
N LEU A 174 10.86 2.71 14.21
CA LEU A 174 12.00 3.37 14.88
C LEU A 174 13.36 3.09 14.22
N GLY A 175 13.42 2.16 13.25
CA GLY A 175 14.65 1.83 12.52
C GLY A 175 15.60 0.93 13.30
N LEU A 176 15.08 0.25 14.32
CA LEU A 176 15.84 -0.62 15.20
C LEU A 176 16.08 -2.00 14.58
N ILE A 177 15.21 -2.43 13.65
CA ILE A 177 15.31 -3.70 12.94
C ILE A 177 14.93 -3.51 11.46
N GLY A 178 15.39 -4.43 10.61
CA GLY A 178 15.15 -4.43 9.17
C GLY A 178 13.77 -4.96 8.76
N PRO A 179 13.48 -5.03 7.45
CA PRO A 179 12.25 -5.59 6.91
C PRO A 179 12.06 -7.04 7.34
N ALA A 180 10.80 -7.45 7.54
CA ALA A 180 10.50 -8.84 7.91
C ALA A 180 10.81 -9.83 6.78
N SER A 181 11.36 -11.00 7.13
CA SER A 181 11.37 -12.16 6.23
C SER A 181 9.99 -12.81 6.15
N SER A 182 9.76 -13.66 5.14
CA SER A 182 8.52 -14.43 5.03
C SER A 182 8.29 -15.36 6.23
N GLU A 183 9.37 -15.92 6.79
CA GLU A 183 9.31 -16.80 7.97
C GLU A 183 8.97 -16.03 9.24
N GLU A 184 9.59 -14.87 9.45
CA GLU A 184 9.26 -13.96 10.57
C GLU A 184 7.79 -13.51 10.50
N ALA A 185 7.33 -13.13 9.30
CA ALA A 185 5.95 -12.70 9.09
C ALA A 185 4.94 -13.81 9.40
N ALA A 186 5.20 -15.05 8.96
CA ALA A 186 4.34 -16.19 9.23
C ALA A 186 4.31 -16.52 10.73
N THR A 187 5.47 -16.51 11.39
CA THR A 187 5.59 -16.78 12.83
C THR A 187 4.83 -15.74 13.66
N HIS A 188 4.99 -14.47 13.33
CA HIS A 188 4.28 -13.37 14.00
C HIS A 188 2.77 -13.46 13.80
N ALA A 189 2.32 -13.74 12.57
CA ALA A 189 0.90 -13.91 12.25
C ALA A 189 0.27 -15.07 13.04
N LEU A 190 0.92 -16.23 13.08
CA LEU A 190 0.43 -17.39 13.83
C LEU A 190 0.36 -17.11 15.34
N THR A 191 1.34 -16.38 15.88
CA THR A 191 1.34 -15.97 17.30
C THR A 191 0.19 -15.03 17.62
N ALA A 192 -0.08 -14.04 16.76
CA ALA A 192 -1.21 -13.13 16.92
C ALA A 192 -2.56 -13.88 16.84
N LEU A 193 -2.70 -14.82 15.90
CA LEU A 193 -3.89 -15.66 15.77
C LEU A 193 -4.11 -16.57 16.98
N ALA A 194 -3.05 -17.20 17.48
CA ALA A 194 -3.12 -18.00 18.69
C ALA A 194 -3.58 -17.17 19.89
N THR A 195 -3.08 -15.94 20.02
CA THR A 195 -3.48 -15.01 21.10
C THR A 195 -4.98 -14.72 21.07
N ILE A 196 -5.52 -14.34 19.91
CA ILE A 196 -6.98 -14.15 19.75
C ILE A 196 -7.75 -15.46 19.95
N GLY A 197 -7.19 -16.58 19.51
CA GLY A 197 -7.77 -17.91 19.69
C GLY A 197 -7.83 -18.38 21.13
N THR A 198 -6.87 -17.99 21.99
CA THR A 198 -6.85 -18.40 23.41
C THR A 198 -7.96 -17.78 24.25
N GLU A 199 -8.49 -16.61 23.87
CA GLU A 199 -9.68 -16.02 24.49
C GLU A 199 -10.93 -16.92 24.32
N ARG A 200 -10.95 -17.80 23.29
CA ARG A 200 -12.01 -18.81 23.09
C ARG A 200 -12.06 -19.86 24.19
N CYS A 201 -10.89 -20.30 24.68
CA CYS A 201 -10.80 -21.38 25.65
C CYS A 201 -11.15 -20.94 27.07
N ASN A 202 -10.96 -19.66 27.40
CA ASN A 202 -11.21 -19.14 28.75
C ASN A 202 -12.63 -18.57 28.95
N GLY A 203 -13.41 -18.38 27.88
CA GLY A 203 -14.80 -17.86 27.95
C GLY A 203 -15.91 -18.92 27.98
N SER A 204 -15.55 -20.22 28.07
CA SER A 204 -16.52 -21.34 28.06
C SER A 204 -16.71 -22.01 29.43
N VAL A 205 -16.62 -21.24 30.53
CA VAL A 205 -16.94 -21.72 31.90
C VAL A 205 -18.21 -21.05 32.41
#